data_AF-A0A418NB93-F1
#
_entry.id   AF-A0A418NB93-F1
#
_cell.length_a   1.000
_cell.length_b   1.000
_cell.length_c   1.000
_cell.angle_alpha   90.00
_cell.angle_beta   90.00
_cell.angle_gamma   90.00
#
_symmetry.space_group_name_H-M   'P 1'
#
loop_
_entity.id
_entity.type
_entity.pdbx_description
1 polymer ?
#
loop_
_entity_poly.entity_id
_entity_poly.type
_entity_poly.pdbx_seq_one_letter_code
_entity_poly.pdbx_strand_id
1 'polypeptide(L)'
;MRLNRLLGLTFLFLGLTLTSCSIEDGKDGVNGIDGLDGKDGANGQDGVPGQDGAPGQDGSNGEDGVGLDELTKYGFVTLDLSGKRPDGIAFEDSTIFRFTPINASSYPNYNIVEATQNGDDVQYFFNFRRFYSSPDDTYNTTFMDWEVTVDNPDQATENIISVVLVLNRYGIVGPDNKYFVIQDKYETGGDGVSEIVIPDMTFDPNSGNHLTFSYSFTVEGANNDSGNFLNVSGTVDVNLLEEIQ
;
A
#
# COMPACT_ATOMS: atom_id res chain seq x y z
N MET A 1 -19.84 -90.29 -3.88
CA MET A 1 -19.96 -90.50 -5.33
C MET A 1 -21.12 -91.45 -5.59
N ARG A 2 -22.16 -90.95 -6.28
CA ARG A 2 -23.18 -91.62 -7.10
C ARG A 2 -24.01 -92.74 -6.40
N LEU A 3 -25.34 -92.76 -6.48
CA LEU A 3 -26.11 -92.76 -7.73
C LEU A 3 -27.60 -92.48 -7.48
N ASN A 4 -28.20 -91.68 -8.37
CA ASN A 4 -29.61 -91.30 -8.43
C ASN A 4 -30.54 -92.41 -8.93
N ARG A 5 -31.85 -92.19 -8.68
CA ARG A 5 -33.04 -92.38 -9.57
C ARG A 5 -34.04 -93.47 -9.13
N LEU A 6 -35.27 -93.05 -8.81
CA LEU A 6 -36.56 -93.48 -9.42
C LEU A 6 -37.71 -92.88 -8.57
N LEU A 7 -38.56 -92.00 -9.10
CA LEU A 7 -39.81 -92.28 -9.85
C LEU A 7 -40.92 -92.88 -8.97
N GLY A 8 -42.03 -92.15 -8.80
CA GLY A 8 -43.22 -92.65 -8.08
C GLY A 8 -44.35 -91.64 -7.99
N LEU A 9 -45.08 -91.46 -9.09
CA LEU A 9 -46.32 -90.68 -9.22
C LEU A 9 -47.50 -91.55 -8.75
N THR A 10 -48.35 -91.05 -7.84
CA THR A 10 -49.63 -91.68 -7.42
C THR A 10 -50.70 -90.60 -7.25
N PHE A 11 -51.71 -90.56 -8.14
CA PHE A 11 -53.12 -90.98 -7.96
C PHE A 11 -53.86 -90.24 -6.81
N LEU A 12 -55.10 -89.74 -6.86
CA LEU A 12 -56.22 -89.69 -7.82
C LEU A 12 -57.45 -89.10 -7.06
N PHE A 13 -58.14 -88.10 -7.66
CA PHE A 13 -59.59 -87.75 -7.59
C PHE A 13 -60.32 -87.48 -6.24
N LEU A 14 -61.20 -86.46 -6.20
CA LEU A 14 -62.67 -86.66 -6.34
C LEU A 14 -63.51 -85.37 -6.11
N GLY A 15 -64.40 -85.06 -7.07
CA GLY A 15 -65.72 -84.41 -6.87
C GLY A 15 -65.76 -82.87 -6.90
N LEU A 16 -66.64 -82.18 -7.62
CA LEU A 16 -67.88 -82.55 -8.29
C LEU A 16 -68.17 -81.54 -9.41
N THR A 17 -68.59 -82.06 -10.55
CA THR A 17 -69.17 -81.35 -11.70
C THR A 17 -70.62 -80.97 -11.42
N LEU A 18 -70.98 -79.71 -11.68
CA LEU A 18 -72.36 -79.31 -11.94
C LEU A 18 -72.46 -78.80 -13.38
N THR A 19 -73.07 -79.63 -14.22
CA THR A 19 -73.51 -79.29 -15.58
C THR A 19 -74.91 -78.66 -15.51
N SER A 20 -75.10 -77.51 -16.13
CA SER A 20 -76.42 -77.00 -16.52
C SER A 20 -76.29 -76.10 -17.76
N CYS A 21 -76.78 -76.60 -18.90
CA CYS A 21 -77.46 -75.97 -20.06
C CYS A 21 -77.06 -74.53 -20.47
N SER A 22 -76.80 -74.15 -21.74
CA SER A 22 -77.33 -74.57 -23.05
C SER A 22 -76.43 -74.09 -24.21
N ILE A 23 -76.63 -74.68 -25.41
CA ILE A 23 -76.03 -74.38 -26.72
C ILE A 23 -76.86 -73.31 -27.46
N GLU A 24 -76.20 -72.47 -28.28
CA GLU A 24 -76.58 -71.83 -29.59
C GLU A 24 -75.74 -70.51 -29.73
N ASP A 25 -75.08 -70.10 -30.81
CA ASP A 25 -74.83 -70.58 -32.17
C ASP A 25 -73.63 -69.80 -32.78
N GLY A 26 -72.83 -70.44 -33.64
CA GLY A 26 -72.30 -69.93 -34.92
C GLY A 26 -71.33 -68.72 -35.08
N LYS A 27 -70.13 -69.04 -35.63
CA LYS A 27 -69.33 -68.33 -36.69
C LYS A 27 -68.51 -67.09 -36.26
N ASP A 28 -67.33 -66.73 -36.80
CA ASP A 28 -66.76 -66.76 -38.15
C ASP A 28 -65.22 -67.02 -38.18
N GLY A 29 -64.65 -67.17 -39.39
CA GLY A 29 -63.21 -67.40 -39.63
C GLY A 29 -62.30 -66.22 -39.27
N VAL A 30 -61.04 -66.54 -38.93
CA VAL A 30 -60.04 -65.58 -38.46
C VAL A 30 -59.56 -64.66 -39.60
N ASN A 31 -59.58 -63.34 -39.37
CA ASN A 31 -59.06 -62.33 -40.29
C ASN A 31 -57.54 -62.49 -40.52
N GLY A 32 -57.08 -62.16 -41.73
CA GLY A 32 -55.66 -62.07 -42.07
C GLY A 32 -54.94 -60.98 -41.26
N ILE A 33 -53.67 -61.22 -40.94
CA ILE A 33 -52.81 -60.30 -40.20
C ILE A 33 -52.39 -59.10 -41.06
N ASP A 34 -52.55 -57.89 -40.53
CA ASP A 34 -52.16 -56.64 -41.17
C ASP A 34 -50.64 -56.59 -41.44
N GLY A 35 -50.25 -55.91 -42.52
CA GLY A 35 -48.85 -55.68 -42.86
C GLY A 35 -48.16 -54.76 -41.86
N LEU A 36 -46.87 -55.00 -41.59
CA LEU A 36 -46.09 -54.20 -40.63
C LEU A 36 -45.88 -52.77 -41.12
N ASP A 37 -46.00 -51.81 -40.19
CA ASP A 37 -45.74 -50.39 -40.43
C ASP A 37 -44.30 -50.14 -40.90
N GLY A 38 -44.15 -49.13 -41.77
CA GLY A 38 -42.85 -48.65 -42.24
C GLY A 38 -42.05 -48.01 -41.10
N LYS A 39 -40.72 -48.17 -41.12
CA LYS A 39 -39.85 -47.58 -40.09
C LYS A 39 -39.71 -46.06 -40.26
N ASP A 40 -39.68 -45.35 -39.13
CA ASP A 40 -39.45 -43.91 -39.07
C ASP A 40 -38.11 -43.50 -39.70
N GLY A 41 -38.11 -42.29 -40.29
CA GLY A 41 -36.89 -41.67 -40.83
C GLY A 41 -35.90 -41.29 -39.73
N ALA A 42 -34.61 -41.28 -40.05
CA ALA A 42 -33.58 -40.88 -39.10
C ALA A 42 -33.65 -39.38 -38.75
N ASN A 43 -33.35 -39.03 -37.50
CA ASN A 43 -33.30 -37.64 -37.03
C ASN A 43 -32.20 -36.85 -37.76
N GLY A 44 -32.45 -35.55 -37.97
CA GLY A 44 -31.46 -34.61 -38.50
C GLY A 44 -30.29 -34.41 -37.53
N GLN A 45 -29.12 -34.03 -38.04
CA GLN A 45 -27.94 -33.71 -37.23
C GLN A 45 -28.02 -32.29 -36.66
N ASP A 46 -27.51 -32.10 -35.44
CA ASP A 46 -27.44 -30.79 -34.78
C ASP A 46 -26.49 -29.83 -35.51
N GLY A 47 -26.81 -28.53 -35.44
CA GLY A 47 -25.96 -27.47 -35.98
C GLY A 47 -24.66 -27.30 -35.18
N VAL A 48 -23.58 -26.89 -35.84
CA VAL A 48 -22.30 -26.60 -35.18
C VAL A 48 -22.38 -25.36 -34.29
N PRO A 49 -21.72 -25.35 -33.10
CA PRO A 49 -21.64 -24.18 -32.23
C PRO A 49 -20.99 -22.97 -32.91
N GLY A 50 -21.43 -21.76 -32.55
CA GLY A 50 -20.80 -20.52 -33.02
C GLY A 50 -19.39 -20.33 -32.45
N GLN A 51 -18.56 -19.55 -33.14
CA GLN A 51 -17.22 -19.19 -32.65
C GLN A 51 -17.30 -18.08 -31.59
N ASP A 52 -16.40 -18.15 -30.60
CA ASP A 52 -16.25 -17.12 -29.59
C ASP A 52 -15.79 -15.77 -30.20
N GLY A 53 -16.25 -14.68 -29.59
CA GLY A 53 -15.81 -13.33 -29.97
C GLY A 53 -14.34 -13.09 -29.66
N ALA A 54 -13.69 -12.19 -30.40
CA ALA A 54 -12.31 -11.80 -30.13
C ALA A 54 -12.18 -11.08 -28.77
N PRO A 55 -11.05 -11.24 -28.05
CA PRO A 55 -10.77 -10.48 -26.83
C PRO A 55 -10.82 -8.97 -27.08
N GLY A 56 -11.28 -8.21 -26.08
CA GLY A 56 -11.17 -6.75 -26.09
C GLY A 56 -9.71 -6.27 -26.08
N GLN A 57 -9.45 -5.08 -26.58
CA GLN A 57 -8.13 -4.45 -26.47
C GLN A 57 -7.93 -3.85 -25.08
N ASP A 58 -6.70 -3.91 -24.57
CA ASP A 58 -6.31 -3.23 -23.33
C ASP A 58 -6.50 -1.71 -23.46
N GLY A 59 -6.84 -1.06 -22.35
CA GLY A 59 -6.90 0.40 -22.28
C GLY A 59 -5.51 1.04 -22.36
N SER A 60 -5.45 2.29 -22.82
CA SER A 60 -4.21 3.08 -22.79
C SER A 60 -3.75 3.34 -21.35
N ASN A 61 -2.43 3.43 -21.14
CA ASN A 61 -1.87 3.94 -19.89
C ASN A 61 -2.37 5.38 -19.64
N GLY A 62 -2.56 5.73 -18.38
CA GLY A 62 -2.80 7.13 -17.98
C GLY A 62 -1.56 8.00 -18.19
N GLU A 63 -1.77 9.32 -18.30
CA GLU A 63 -0.68 10.31 -18.29
C GLU A 63 -0.14 10.51 -16.88
N ASP A 64 1.15 10.84 -16.75
CA ASP A 64 1.75 11.21 -15.47
C ASP A 64 1.08 12.47 -14.90
N GLY A 65 0.94 12.53 -13.58
CA GLY A 65 0.35 13.68 -12.90
C GLY A 65 1.19 14.94 -13.10
N VAL A 66 0.62 15.96 -13.75
CA VAL A 66 1.27 17.26 -13.95
C VAL A 66 1.53 17.93 -12.59
N GLY A 67 2.76 18.38 -12.35
CA GLY A 67 3.12 19.26 -11.22
C GLY A 67 3.93 18.63 -10.09
N LEU A 68 4.19 17.33 -10.09
CA LEU A 68 5.03 16.67 -9.08
C LEU A 68 6.50 17.14 -9.12
N ASP A 69 7.05 17.33 -10.32
CA ASP A 69 8.44 17.74 -10.52
C ASP A 69 8.73 19.10 -9.84
N GLU A 70 7.81 20.06 -9.99
CA GLU A 70 7.94 21.39 -9.40
C GLU A 70 7.96 21.38 -7.87
N LEU A 71 7.28 20.43 -7.24
CA LEU A 71 7.23 20.30 -5.78
C LEU A 71 8.45 19.62 -5.19
N THR A 72 9.21 18.89 -6.00
CA THR A 72 10.40 18.15 -5.56
C THR A 72 11.72 18.82 -5.95
N LYS A 73 11.67 19.90 -6.75
CA LYS A 73 12.85 20.55 -7.32
C LYS A 73 13.81 21.16 -6.29
N TYR A 74 13.33 21.47 -5.09
CA TYR A 74 14.12 22.10 -4.04
C TYR A 74 14.79 21.09 -3.12
N GLY A 75 14.81 19.81 -3.49
CA GLY A 75 15.51 18.77 -2.74
C GLY A 75 14.69 18.18 -1.60
N PHE A 76 15.34 17.43 -0.72
CA PHE A 76 14.70 16.51 0.21
C PHE A 76 15.38 16.45 1.58
N VAL A 77 14.69 15.80 2.51
CA VAL A 77 15.23 15.37 3.80
C VAL A 77 14.93 13.89 3.97
N THR A 78 15.95 13.10 4.32
CA THR A 78 15.75 11.71 4.76
C THR A 78 15.58 11.67 6.26
N LEU A 79 14.85 10.66 6.74
CA LEU A 79 14.62 10.40 8.15
C LEU A 79 14.76 8.91 8.39
N ASP A 80 15.68 8.56 9.27
CA ASP A 80 15.87 7.22 9.81
C ASP A 80 15.57 7.25 11.31
N LEU A 81 14.68 6.35 11.74
CA LEU A 81 14.26 6.19 13.12
C LEU A 81 14.49 4.77 13.58
N SER A 82 15.04 4.59 14.78
CA SER A 82 15.09 3.29 15.43
C SER A 82 14.89 3.40 16.92
N GLY A 83 14.25 2.40 17.52
CA GLY A 83 13.96 2.42 18.94
C GLY A 83 12.93 1.38 19.31
N LYS A 84 12.06 1.71 20.27
CA LYS A 84 10.91 0.89 20.65
C LYS A 84 9.62 1.66 20.49
N ARG A 85 8.58 0.99 20.02
CA ARG A 85 7.21 1.50 19.98
C ARG A 85 6.67 1.66 21.41
N PRO A 86 5.53 2.35 21.60
CA PRO A 86 4.86 2.43 22.91
C PRO A 86 4.55 1.07 23.56
N ASP A 87 4.39 0.00 22.79
CA ASP A 87 4.18 -1.36 23.29
C ASP A 87 5.49 -2.12 23.62
N GLY A 88 6.64 -1.44 23.55
CA GLY A 88 7.96 -1.97 23.89
C GLY A 88 8.62 -2.83 22.81
N ILE A 89 7.95 -3.02 21.67
CA ILE A 89 8.50 -3.78 20.53
C ILE A 89 9.47 -2.89 19.74
N ALA A 90 10.62 -3.44 19.36
CA ALA A 90 11.61 -2.71 18.57
C ALA A 90 11.08 -2.37 17.17
N PHE A 91 11.49 -1.23 16.64
CA PHE A 91 11.21 -0.83 15.27
C PHE A 91 12.43 -0.14 14.64
N GLU A 92 12.46 -0.19 13.32
CA GLU A 92 13.33 0.60 12.45
C GLU A 92 12.43 1.10 11.30
N ASP A 93 12.59 2.37 10.93
CA ASP A 93 11.82 3.00 9.87
C ASP A 93 12.69 4.02 9.15
N SER A 94 12.57 4.09 7.82
CA SER A 94 13.36 4.98 6.96
C SER A 94 12.48 5.57 5.88
N THR A 95 12.56 6.89 5.70
CA THR A 95 11.71 7.61 4.76
C THR A 95 12.39 8.86 4.20
N ILE A 96 11.73 9.48 3.22
CA ILE A 96 12.23 10.69 2.57
C ILE A 96 11.06 11.66 2.36
N PHE A 97 11.22 12.89 2.88
CA PHE A 97 10.34 14.02 2.69
C PHE A 97 10.87 14.87 1.53
N ARG A 98 10.05 15.06 0.48
CA ARG A 98 10.52 15.66 -0.79
C ARG A 98 9.73 16.87 -1.24
N PHE A 99 8.52 17.07 -0.74
CA PHE A 99 7.60 18.02 -1.34
C PHE A 99 7.67 19.38 -0.62
N THR A 100 7.85 20.47 -1.36
CA THR A 100 7.80 21.82 -0.80
C THR A 100 6.37 22.29 -0.55
N PRO A 101 6.16 23.28 0.34
CA PRO A 101 4.87 23.97 0.42
C PRO A 101 4.42 24.55 -0.92
N ILE A 102 3.11 24.52 -1.17
CA ILE A 102 2.48 25.08 -2.40
C ILE A 102 1.85 26.46 -2.19
N ASN A 103 1.60 26.85 -0.94
CA ASN A 103 0.97 28.12 -0.62
C ASN A 103 1.95 29.29 -0.74
N ALA A 104 1.52 30.35 -1.44
CA ALA A 104 2.30 31.58 -1.58
C ALA A 104 2.69 32.18 -0.23
N SER A 105 1.82 32.06 0.78
CA SER A 105 2.05 32.54 2.16
C SER A 105 3.11 31.73 2.93
N SER A 106 3.50 30.55 2.44
CA SER A 106 4.55 29.73 3.06
C SER A 106 5.95 30.14 2.63
N TYR A 107 6.13 30.75 1.45
CA TYR A 107 7.46 31.12 0.94
C TYR A 107 8.25 32.07 1.86
N PRO A 108 7.65 33.08 2.51
CA PRO A 108 8.41 33.94 3.43
C PRO A 108 8.84 33.23 4.72
N ASN A 109 8.27 32.05 5.02
CA ASN A 109 8.47 31.37 6.29
C ASN A 109 9.22 30.03 6.11
N TYR A 110 9.27 29.49 4.90
CA TYR A 110 9.82 28.17 4.62
C TYR A 110 10.47 28.11 3.24
N ASN A 111 11.51 27.30 3.16
CA ASN A 111 12.40 27.15 2.02
C ASN A 111 13.26 28.39 1.77
N ILE A 112 13.72 29.02 2.85
CA ILE A 112 14.46 30.28 2.82
C ILE A 112 15.87 30.15 3.38
N VAL A 113 16.72 31.08 2.95
CA VAL A 113 18.00 31.41 3.56
C VAL A 113 18.07 32.91 3.81
N GLU A 114 18.55 33.30 4.99
CA GLU A 114 18.87 34.68 5.34
C GLU A 114 20.32 34.76 5.79
N ALA A 115 21.03 35.82 5.40
CA ALA A 115 22.41 36.07 5.79
C ALA A 115 22.52 37.41 6.53
N THR A 116 23.12 37.41 7.72
CA THR A 116 23.34 38.61 8.54
C THR A 116 24.82 38.76 8.87
N GLN A 117 25.39 39.92 8.55
CA GLN A 117 26.77 40.25 8.92
C GLN A 117 26.86 40.57 10.42
N ASN A 118 27.66 39.80 11.16
CA ASN A 118 27.87 39.95 12.60
C ASN A 118 29.36 40.15 12.90
N GLY A 119 29.85 41.38 12.75
CA GLY A 119 31.28 41.66 12.88
C GLY A 119 32.07 41.02 11.72
N ASP A 120 33.05 40.18 12.03
CA ASP A 120 33.84 39.46 11.02
C ASP A 120 33.13 38.18 10.52
N ASP A 121 32.11 37.71 11.25
CA ASP A 121 31.35 36.50 10.91
C ASP A 121 30.13 36.81 10.06
N VAL A 122 29.76 35.86 9.19
CA VAL A 122 28.46 35.86 8.49
C VAL A 122 27.60 34.77 9.08
N GLN A 123 26.50 35.17 9.70
CA GLN A 123 25.50 34.26 10.25
C GLN A 123 24.47 33.93 9.19
N TYR A 124 24.21 32.65 8.99
CA TYR A 124 23.16 32.15 8.13
C TYR A 124 22.02 31.57 8.97
N PHE A 125 20.79 31.88 8.55
CA PHE A 125 19.57 31.26 9.04
C PHE A 125 18.90 30.50 7.89
N PHE A 126 18.74 29.20 8.05
CA PHE A 126 18.04 28.33 7.11
C PHE A 126 16.72 27.90 7.72
N ASN A 127 15.61 28.09 7.00
CA ASN A 127 14.29 27.62 7.44
C ASN A 127 13.57 26.91 6.29
N PHE A 128 13.27 25.63 6.46
CA PHE A 128 12.62 24.85 5.40
C PHE A 128 11.70 23.75 5.90
N ARG A 129 10.64 23.52 5.12
CA ARG A 129 9.68 22.43 5.28
C ARG A 129 9.76 21.46 4.12
N ARG A 130 9.71 20.16 4.41
CA ARG A 130 9.43 19.12 3.42
C ARG A 130 8.24 18.27 3.86
N PHE A 131 7.26 18.10 2.99
CA PHE A 131 6.14 17.20 3.20
C PHE A 131 6.49 15.77 2.76
N TYR A 132 5.90 14.80 3.44
CA TYR A 132 6.08 13.38 3.15
C TYR A 132 5.38 12.97 1.84
N SER A 133 4.16 13.45 1.64
CA SER A 133 3.37 13.28 0.42
C SER A 133 3.15 14.62 -0.28
N SER A 134 2.66 14.59 -1.52
CA SER A 134 2.23 15.81 -2.22
C SER A 134 1.31 16.63 -1.31
N PRO A 135 1.60 17.90 -1.02
CA PRO A 135 0.70 18.76 -0.29
C PRO A 135 -0.62 18.89 -1.04
N ASP A 136 -1.71 18.76 -0.30
CA ASP A 136 -2.98 19.34 -0.66
C ASP A 136 -3.19 20.52 0.31
N ASP A 137 -3.77 21.62 -0.15
CA ASP A 137 -3.90 22.85 0.65
C ASP A 137 -4.84 22.70 1.87
N THR A 138 -5.38 21.52 2.11
CA THR A 138 -6.49 21.31 3.06
C THR A 138 -6.18 20.30 4.17
N TYR A 139 -5.43 19.24 3.88
CA TYR A 139 -5.31 18.06 4.74
C TYR A 139 -3.88 17.53 4.90
N ASN A 140 -2.90 17.99 4.10
CA ASN A 140 -1.54 17.51 4.28
C ASN A 140 -0.92 18.09 5.56
N THR A 141 -0.68 17.19 6.51
CA THR A 141 -0.16 17.52 7.83
C THR A 141 1.11 16.75 8.18
N THR A 142 1.64 15.89 7.30
CA THR A 142 2.86 15.14 7.59
C THR A 142 4.05 15.81 6.93
N PHE A 143 4.86 16.47 7.74
CA PHE A 143 6.02 17.22 7.28
C PHE A 143 7.15 17.20 8.30
N MET A 144 8.31 17.61 7.84
CA MET A 144 9.46 17.94 8.66
C MET A 144 9.84 19.39 8.44
N ASP A 145 9.97 20.15 9.53
CA ASP A 145 10.54 21.50 9.54
C ASP A 145 11.95 21.46 10.10
N TRP A 146 12.78 22.33 9.55
CA TRP A 146 14.12 22.60 9.99
C TRP A 146 14.32 24.09 10.14
N GLU A 147 14.92 24.47 11.27
CA GLU A 147 15.53 25.78 11.47
C GLU A 147 16.97 25.54 11.89
N VAL A 148 17.92 26.14 11.16
CA VAL A 148 19.36 26.02 11.45
C VAL A 148 19.97 27.41 11.43
N THR A 149 20.62 27.79 12.52
CA THR A 149 21.42 29.01 12.62
C THR A 149 22.88 28.62 12.76
N VAL A 150 23.74 29.12 11.88
CA VAL A 150 25.16 28.78 11.82
C VAL A 150 25.98 30.00 11.41
N ASP A 151 27.11 30.20 12.07
CA ASP A 151 28.10 31.18 11.62
C ASP A 151 29.09 30.50 10.66
N ASN A 152 29.39 31.15 9.53
CA ASN A 152 30.41 30.75 8.56
C ASN A 152 30.33 29.25 8.14
N PRO A 153 29.19 28.75 7.62
CA PRO A 153 29.06 27.35 7.20
C PRO A 153 30.08 27.00 6.12
N ASP A 154 30.60 25.76 6.15
CA ASP A 154 31.67 25.24 5.27
C ASP A 154 32.99 26.02 5.36
N GLN A 155 33.26 26.65 6.52
CA GLN A 155 34.51 27.37 6.78
C GLN A 155 35.19 26.90 8.06
N ALA A 156 36.47 27.27 8.22
CA ALA A 156 37.26 26.89 9.40
C ALA A 156 36.72 27.48 10.72
N THR A 157 35.92 28.54 10.65
CA THR A 157 35.26 29.20 11.78
C THR A 157 33.77 28.82 11.88
N GLU A 158 33.37 27.70 11.27
CA GLU A 158 32.00 27.20 11.37
C GLU A 158 31.58 27.00 12.83
N ASN A 159 30.41 27.52 13.17
CA ASN A 159 29.82 27.39 14.49
C ASN A 159 28.30 27.25 14.39
N ILE A 160 27.79 26.03 14.61
CA ILE A 160 26.35 25.77 14.64
C ILE A 160 25.79 26.29 15.96
N ILE A 161 24.95 27.32 15.89
CA ILE A 161 24.41 28.03 17.06
C ILE A 161 23.14 27.36 17.57
N SER A 162 22.21 27.03 16.66
CA SER A 162 20.93 26.45 17.03
C SER A 162 20.36 25.61 15.91
N VAL A 163 19.81 24.46 16.28
CA VAL A 163 19.06 23.58 15.39
C VAL A 163 17.69 23.30 16.02
N VAL A 164 16.64 23.40 15.22
CA VAL A 164 15.28 22.96 15.54
C VAL A 164 14.80 22.02 14.43
N LEU A 165 14.29 20.86 14.81
CA LEU A 165 13.64 19.89 13.95
C LEU A 165 12.22 19.65 14.47
N VAL A 166 11.21 19.88 13.65
CA VAL A 166 9.83 19.50 13.97
C VAL A 166 9.41 18.35 13.06
N LEU A 167 9.04 17.22 13.63
CA LEU A 167 8.42 16.11 12.91
C LEU A 167 6.92 16.13 13.21
N ASN A 168 6.09 16.48 12.23
CA ASN A 168 4.66 16.59 12.44
C ASN A 168 3.93 15.35 11.92
N ARG A 169 3.22 14.64 12.81
CA ARG A 169 2.27 13.56 12.49
C ARG A 169 2.85 12.48 11.56
N TYR A 170 4.04 12.01 11.85
CA TYR A 170 4.66 10.91 11.10
C TYR A 170 4.22 9.55 11.66
N GLY A 171 3.49 8.78 10.86
CA GLY A 171 2.96 7.48 11.27
C GLY A 171 3.91 6.35 10.90
N ILE A 172 4.24 5.49 11.87
CA ILE A 172 5.10 4.32 11.68
C ILE A 172 4.24 3.07 11.85
N VAL A 173 4.19 2.23 10.81
CA VAL A 173 3.35 1.03 10.78
C VAL A 173 4.25 -0.22 10.84
N GLY A 174 4.11 -1.00 11.91
CA GLY A 174 4.84 -2.25 12.08
C GLY A 174 4.24 -3.41 11.27
N PRO A 175 5.01 -4.51 11.09
CA PRO A 175 4.57 -5.69 10.33
C PRO A 175 3.41 -6.46 10.98
N ASP A 176 3.10 -6.16 12.24
CA ASP A 176 1.94 -6.68 12.98
C ASP A 176 0.67 -5.85 12.77
N ASN A 177 0.66 -4.93 11.79
CA ASN A 177 -0.42 -3.99 11.48
C ASN A 177 -0.80 -3.05 12.64
N LYS A 178 0.13 -2.82 13.59
CA LYS A 178 0.00 -1.77 14.59
C LYS A 178 0.80 -0.55 14.18
N TYR A 179 0.35 0.62 14.58
CA TYR A 179 1.03 1.86 14.30
C TYR A 179 1.13 2.74 15.55
N PHE A 180 2.06 3.68 15.50
CA PHE A 180 2.10 4.84 16.39
C PHE A 180 2.46 6.07 15.55
N VAL A 181 2.30 7.26 16.13
CA VAL A 181 2.55 8.53 15.44
C VAL A 181 3.54 9.32 16.26
N ILE A 182 4.49 9.95 15.58
CA ILE A 182 5.43 10.91 16.17
C ILE A 182 5.01 12.31 15.73
N GLN A 183 4.80 13.19 16.71
CA GLN A 183 4.51 14.61 16.55
C GLN A 183 5.32 15.41 17.57
N ASP A 184 6.61 15.53 17.32
CA ASP A 184 7.59 16.04 18.28
C ASP A 184 8.41 17.21 17.71
N LYS A 185 8.95 18.02 18.62
CA LYS A 185 9.92 19.08 18.34
C LYS A 185 11.21 18.75 19.09
N TYR A 186 12.31 18.73 18.37
CA TYR A 186 13.65 18.54 18.91
C TYR A 186 14.49 19.78 18.65
N GLU A 187 15.21 20.25 19.66
CA GLU A 187 16.00 21.47 19.55
C GLU A 187 17.32 21.36 20.32
N THR A 188 18.30 22.17 19.93
CA THR A 188 19.59 22.25 20.61
C THR A 188 19.40 22.62 22.07
N GLY A 189 19.88 21.76 22.98
CA GLY A 189 19.71 21.94 24.43
C GLY A 189 18.32 21.62 24.95
N GLY A 190 17.43 21.05 24.12
CA GLY A 190 16.09 20.61 24.52
C GLY A 190 16.13 19.44 25.51
N ASP A 191 15.12 19.37 26.37
CA ASP A 191 15.02 18.31 27.39
C ASP A 191 14.98 16.93 26.75
N GLY A 192 15.84 16.03 27.23
CA GLY A 192 15.92 14.64 26.76
C GLY A 192 16.42 14.48 25.32
N VAL A 193 16.89 15.54 24.67
CA VAL A 193 17.50 15.49 23.33
C VAL A 193 19.02 15.55 23.53
N SER A 194 19.76 14.61 22.93
CA SER A 194 21.23 14.68 22.91
C SER A 194 21.71 15.87 22.07
N GLU A 195 23.02 16.10 22.05
CA GLU A 195 23.61 16.98 21.03
C GLU A 195 23.15 16.53 19.62
N ILE A 196 22.71 17.50 18.81
CA ILE A 196 22.35 17.28 17.40
C ILE A 196 23.64 17.41 16.60
N VAL A 197 24.17 16.28 16.17
CA VAL A 197 25.46 16.19 15.48
C VAL A 197 25.25 16.40 13.99
N ILE A 198 25.94 17.39 13.42
CA ILE A 198 25.94 17.73 11.99
C ILE A 198 27.41 17.79 11.53
N PRO A 199 28.01 16.67 11.08
CA PRO A 199 29.47 16.57 10.93
C PRO A 199 30.01 17.08 9.59
N ASP A 200 29.15 17.26 8.59
CA ASP A 200 29.51 17.45 7.19
C ASP A 200 28.61 18.49 6.51
N MET A 201 28.36 19.61 7.19
CA MET A 201 27.63 20.74 6.60
C MET A 201 28.41 21.37 5.45
N THR A 202 27.72 21.56 4.34
CA THR A 202 28.21 22.32 3.19
C THR A 202 27.16 23.31 2.75
N PHE A 203 27.54 24.55 2.45
CA PHE A 203 26.63 25.55 1.90
C PHE A 203 27.28 26.33 0.76
N ASP A 204 26.67 26.27 -0.43
CA ASP A 204 27.10 27.05 -1.59
C ASP A 204 26.05 28.13 -1.97
N PRO A 205 26.27 29.41 -1.60
CA PRO A 205 25.37 30.49 -1.99
C PRO A 205 25.42 30.80 -3.49
N ASN A 206 26.46 30.37 -4.22
CA ASN A 206 26.61 30.65 -5.65
C ASN A 206 25.95 29.57 -6.54
N SER A 207 25.69 28.39 -5.99
CA SER A 207 25.03 27.28 -6.68
C SER A 207 23.57 27.13 -6.27
N GLY A 208 22.81 28.23 -6.24
CA GLY A 208 21.38 28.22 -5.96
C GLY A 208 21.05 28.00 -4.49
N ASN A 209 21.90 28.49 -3.58
CA ASN A 209 21.78 28.32 -2.13
C ASN A 209 21.63 26.84 -1.74
N HIS A 210 22.57 26.02 -2.21
CA HIS A 210 22.55 24.58 -1.99
C HIS A 210 23.13 24.26 -0.60
N LEU A 211 22.31 23.66 0.26
CA LEU A 211 22.66 23.24 1.61
C LEU A 211 22.61 21.72 1.69
N THR A 212 23.69 21.10 2.16
CA THR A 212 23.72 19.67 2.46
C THR A 212 24.33 19.40 3.83
N PHE A 213 23.82 18.38 4.51
CA PHE A 213 24.44 17.83 5.72
C PHE A 213 23.81 16.49 6.11
N SER A 214 24.56 15.66 6.83
CA SER A 214 24.00 14.55 7.62
C SER A 214 23.69 15.02 9.04
N TYR A 215 22.73 14.37 9.70
CA TYR A 215 22.40 14.66 11.09
C TYR A 215 22.16 13.38 11.88
N SER A 216 22.48 13.42 13.18
CA SER A 216 22.12 12.35 14.11
C SER A 216 21.99 12.86 15.55
N PHE A 217 21.06 12.28 16.30
CA PHE A 217 20.87 12.50 17.72
C PHE A 217 20.00 11.39 18.35
N THR A 218 19.86 11.43 19.66
CA THR A 218 19.04 10.50 20.43
C THR A 218 18.05 11.26 21.29
N VAL A 219 16.88 10.67 21.54
CA VAL A 219 15.83 11.25 22.36
C VAL A 219 15.40 10.28 23.46
N GLU A 220 15.38 10.77 24.68
CA GLU A 220 14.90 10.04 25.85
C GLU A 220 13.39 9.77 25.75
N GLY A 221 12.94 8.65 26.33
CA GLY A 221 11.55 8.20 26.19
C GLY A 221 10.49 9.14 26.73
N ALA A 222 10.81 9.97 27.72
CA ALA A 222 9.88 10.96 28.26
C ALA A 222 9.65 12.16 27.32
N ASN A 223 10.47 12.29 26.28
CA ASN A 223 10.58 13.48 25.43
C ASN A 223 10.24 13.16 23.97
N ASN A 224 9.59 12.02 23.70
CA ASN A 224 9.04 11.69 22.40
C ASN A 224 7.81 10.79 22.50
N ASP A 225 6.98 10.79 21.46
CA ASP A 225 5.70 10.09 21.43
C ASP A 225 5.80 8.55 21.46
N SER A 226 6.99 7.97 21.21
CA SER A 226 7.17 6.53 21.38
C SER A 226 7.15 6.10 22.85
N GLY A 227 7.37 7.04 23.78
CA GLY A 227 7.52 6.76 25.21
C GLY A 227 8.82 6.01 25.56
N ASN A 228 9.71 5.80 24.59
CA ASN A 228 10.92 5.00 24.71
C ASN A 228 12.11 5.72 24.06
N PHE A 229 13.32 5.24 24.36
CA PHE A 229 14.53 5.76 23.73
C PHE A 229 14.45 5.64 22.20
N LEU A 230 14.83 6.72 21.52
CA LEU A 230 14.74 6.88 20.07
C LEU A 230 16.08 7.35 19.52
N ASN A 231 16.59 6.69 18.47
CA ASN A 231 17.65 7.22 17.62
C ASN A 231 17.02 7.90 16.41
N VAL A 232 17.52 9.08 16.08
CA VAL A 232 17.07 9.89 14.94
C VAL A 232 18.29 10.24 14.10
N SER A 233 18.23 9.99 12.80
CA SER A 233 19.28 10.41 11.87
C SER A 233 18.73 10.66 10.47
N GLY A 234 19.56 11.21 9.60
CA GLY A 234 19.23 11.35 8.18
C GLY A 234 20.18 12.30 7.48
N THR A 235 19.75 12.78 6.33
CA THR A 235 20.48 13.70 5.48
C THR A 235 19.55 14.77 4.93
N VAL A 236 20.08 15.97 4.78
CA VAL A 236 19.45 17.12 4.13
C VAL A 236 20.22 17.40 2.85
N ASP A 237 19.49 17.60 1.76
CA ASP A 237 20.00 18.08 0.47
C ASP A 237 18.93 18.99 -0.14
N VAL A 238 19.11 20.31 -0.01
CA VAL A 238 18.07 21.28 -0.36
C VAL A 238 18.63 22.51 -1.07
N ASN A 239 17.83 23.08 -1.97
CA ASN A 239 18.06 24.41 -2.54
C ASN A 239 17.09 25.41 -1.90
N LEU A 240 17.62 26.50 -1.36
CA LEU A 240 16.87 27.49 -0.59
C LEU A 240 16.68 28.79 -1.38
N LEU A 241 15.67 29.56 -0.99
CA LEU A 241 15.33 30.83 -1.63
C LEU A 241 15.80 32.00 -0.77
N GLU A 242 16.31 33.04 -1.42
CA GLU A 242 16.62 34.30 -0.77
C GLU A 242 15.44 35.27 -1.00
N GLU A 243 14.95 35.91 0.06
CA GLU A 243 13.94 36.95 -0.09
C GLU A 243 14.57 38.24 -0.64
N ILE A 244 14.03 38.76 -1.75
CA ILE A 244 14.46 40.04 -2.31
C ILE A 244 13.65 41.15 -1.61
N GLN A 245 14.33 41.96 -0.81
CA GLN A 245 13.77 43.15 -0.14
C GLN A 245 13.70 44.38 -1.05
#